data_AF-A0A2G4T377-F1
#
_entry.id   AF-A0A2G4T377-F1
#
_cell.length_a   1.000
_cell.length_b   1.000
_cell.length_c   1.000
_cell.angle_alpha   90.00
_cell.angle_beta   90.00
_cell.angle_gamma   90.00
#
_symmetry.space_group_name_H-M   'P 1'
#
loop_
_entity.id
_entity.type
_entity.pdbx_description
1 polymer ?
#
loop_
_entity_poly.entity_id
_entity_poly.type
_entity_poly.pdbx_seq_one_letter_code
_entity_poly.pdbx_strand_id
1 'polypeptide(L)'
;MAAARTFSACSANHGYKFLCLPLHHRLPIGQLHSRMRQLNINTSHILNIHYPNRHLVALVIHNDYEIELRLLLKKFGIPVQDDYDLLGPSNLRNPNYDN
;
A
#
# COMPACT_ATOMS: atom_id res chain seq x y z
N MET A 1 -5.22 24.91 -30.08
CA MET A 1 -5.87 23.59 -30.31
C MET A 1 -5.84 22.86 -28.97
N ALA A 2 -6.99 22.66 -28.31
CA ALA A 2 -7.07 22.03 -27.00
C ALA A 2 -7.35 20.52 -27.18
N ALA A 3 -6.46 19.67 -26.69
CA ALA A 3 -6.68 18.23 -26.71
C ALA A 3 -7.57 17.83 -25.52
N ALA A 4 -8.76 17.30 -25.80
CA ALA A 4 -9.64 16.74 -24.78
C ALA A 4 -9.01 15.43 -24.25
N ARG A 5 -8.75 15.37 -22.94
CA ARG A 5 -8.38 14.12 -22.26
C ARG A 5 -9.67 13.38 -21.95
N THR A 6 -9.94 12.28 -22.66
CA THR A 6 -11.05 11.39 -22.34
C THR A 6 -10.71 10.59 -21.10
N PHE A 7 -11.55 10.68 -20.07
CA PHE A 7 -11.46 9.80 -18.92
C PHE A 7 -11.99 8.42 -19.30
N SER A 8 -11.27 7.37 -18.89
CA SER A 8 -11.72 5.99 -19.02
C SER A 8 -12.97 5.76 -18.16
N ALA A 9 -13.82 4.82 -18.57
CA ALA A 9 -14.93 4.38 -17.74
C ALA A 9 -14.40 3.85 -16.40
N CYS A 10 -15.04 4.29 -15.32
CA CYS A 10 -14.71 3.91 -13.96
C CYS A 10 -15.00 2.42 -13.73
N SER A 11 -14.10 1.68 -13.08
CA SER A 11 -14.38 0.27 -12.74
C SER A 11 -15.54 0.20 -11.74
N ALA A 12 -16.31 -0.89 -11.77
CA ALA A 12 -17.41 -1.09 -10.82
C ALA A 12 -16.90 -1.20 -9.36
N ASN A 13 -15.64 -1.59 -9.17
CA ASN A 13 -14.95 -1.68 -7.88
C ASN A 13 -14.08 -0.46 -7.60
N HIS A 14 -14.46 0.71 -8.13
CA HIS A 14 -13.70 1.93 -7.91
C HIS A 14 -13.53 2.25 -6.43
N GLY A 15 -12.29 2.45 -6.03
CA GLY A 15 -11.93 2.70 -4.65
C GLY A 15 -10.47 2.37 -4.38
N TYR A 16 -10.14 2.35 -3.10
CA TYR A 16 -8.81 2.03 -2.61
C TYR A 16 -8.88 1.04 -1.46
N LYS A 17 -7.82 0.27 -1.31
CA LYS A 17 -7.61 -0.67 -0.23
C LYS A 17 -6.25 -0.44 0.40
N PHE A 18 -6.15 -0.90 1.64
CA PHE A 18 -4.88 -0.97 2.33
C PHE A 18 -4.30 -2.37 2.20
N LEU A 19 -3.03 -2.45 1.84
CA LEU A 19 -2.26 -3.68 1.82
C LEU A 19 -1.13 -3.57 2.84
N CYS A 20 -1.20 -4.38 3.88
CA CYS A 20 -0.20 -4.37 4.94
C CYS A 20 0.91 -5.39 4.63
N LEU A 21 2.15 -4.94 4.67
CA LEU A 21 3.35 -5.76 4.47
C LEU A 21 4.21 -5.72 5.74
N PRO A 22 4.63 -6.87 6.28
CA PRO A 22 5.57 -6.89 7.38
C PRO A 22 6.96 -6.49 6.88
N LEU A 23 7.67 -5.74 7.71
CA LEU A 23 9.04 -5.29 7.49
C LEU A 23 9.87 -5.60 8.73
N HIS A 24 11.13 -5.97 8.53
CA HIS A 24 12.05 -6.18 9.64
C HIS A 24 12.36 -4.89 10.42
N HIS A 25 12.37 -3.76 9.73
CA HIS A 25 12.56 -2.42 10.27
C HIS A 25 11.95 -1.38 9.33
N ARG A 26 11.67 -0.20 9.86
CA ARG A 26 11.15 0.93 9.06
C ARG A 26 12.19 1.34 8.03
N LEU A 27 11.82 1.26 6.76
CA LEU A 27 12.64 1.74 5.65
C LEU A 27 12.34 3.22 5.39
N PRO A 28 13.34 4.03 5.00
CA PRO A 28 13.08 5.33 4.40
C PRO A 28 12.21 5.17 3.15
N ILE A 29 11.27 6.08 2.93
CA ILE A 29 10.30 6.02 1.82
C ILE A 29 11.01 5.88 0.46
N GLY A 30 12.11 6.62 0.25
CA GLY A 30 12.91 6.52 -0.98
C GLY A 30 13.52 5.13 -1.20
N GLN A 31 13.99 4.46 -0.13
CA GLN A 31 14.50 3.09 -0.23
C GLN A 31 13.37 2.11 -0.50
N LEU A 32 12.20 2.29 0.11
CA LEU A 32 11.03 1.44 -0.15
C LEU A 32 10.62 1.53 -1.63
N HIS A 33 10.51 2.75 -2.18
CA HIS A 33 10.22 2.93 -3.60
C HIS A 33 11.29 2.29 -4.50
N SER A 34 12.57 2.44 -4.16
CA SER A 34 13.65 1.80 -4.92
C SER A 34 13.52 0.28 -4.93
N ARG A 35 13.19 -0.33 -3.78
CA ARG A 35 12.98 -1.78 -3.69
C ARG A 35 11.74 -2.24 -4.45
N MET A 36 10.64 -1.49 -4.37
CA MET A 36 9.45 -1.78 -5.17
C MET A 36 9.74 -1.76 -6.68
N ARG A 37 10.52 -0.78 -7.15
CA ARG A 37 10.96 -0.71 -8.55
C ARG A 37 11.84 -1.91 -8.93
N GLN A 38 12.75 -2.34 -8.05
CA GLN A 38 13.56 -3.55 -8.26
C GLN A 38 12.72 -4.83 -8.35
N LEU A 39 11.61 -4.88 -7.61
CA LEU A 39 10.63 -5.97 -7.67
C LEU A 39 9.65 -5.84 -8.85
N ASN A 40 9.87 -4.86 -9.74
CA ASN A 40 9.03 -4.57 -10.89
C ASN A 40 7.57 -4.26 -10.51
N ILE A 41 7.36 -3.72 -9.30
CA ILE A 41 6.06 -3.25 -8.82
C ILE A 41 5.82 -1.86 -9.40
N ASN A 42 4.66 -1.68 -10.01
CA ASN A 42 4.27 -0.41 -10.59
C ASN A 42 3.83 0.57 -9.49
N THR A 43 4.75 1.42 -9.05
CA THR A 43 4.49 2.42 -7.99
C THR A 43 3.44 3.46 -8.38
N SER A 44 3.06 3.56 -9.65
CA SER A 44 2.03 4.49 -10.13
C SER A 44 0.62 4.13 -9.62
N HIS A 45 0.39 2.86 -9.27
CA HIS A 45 -0.88 2.38 -8.70
C HIS A 45 -0.89 2.39 -7.16
N ILE A 46 0.22 2.81 -6.54
CA ILE A 46 0.33 3.02 -5.09
C ILE A 46 0.05 4.49 -4.82
N LEU A 47 -1.05 4.77 -4.15
CA LEU A 47 -1.52 6.12 -3.80
C LEU A 47 -0.73 6.71 -2.63
N ASN A 48 -0.42 5.90 -1.62
CA ASN A 48 0.28 6.35 -0.43
C ASN A 48 0.99 5.20 0.30
N ILE A 49 1.98 5.56 1.12
CA ILE A 49 2.70 4.66 2.02
C ILE A 49 2.53 5.18 3.45
N HIS A 50 1.97 4.34 4.33
CA HIS A 50 1.77 4.64 5.73
C HIS A 50 2.53 3.66 6.62
N TYR A 51 3.10 4.14 7.74
CA TYR A 51 3.81 3.31 8.71
C TYR A 51 3.04 3.31 10.04
N PRO A 52 2.08 2.39 10.24
CA PRO A 52 1.36 2.29 11.49
C PRO A 52 2.27 1.76 12.63
N ASN A 53 3.24 0.91 12.29
CA ASN A 53 4.21 0.36 13.22
C ASN A 53 5.62 0.34 12.61
N ARG A 54 6.67 0.17 13.44
CA ARG A 54 8.08 0.07 13.02
C ARG A 54 8.36 -1.15 12.15
N HIS A 55 7.54 -2.19 12.25
CA HIS A 55 7.70 -3.46 11.53
C HIS A 55 6.60 -3.71 10.49
N LEU A 56 5.83 -2.68 10.15
CA LEU A 56 4.71 -2.82 9.22
C LEU A 56 4.63 -1.60 8.32
N VAL A 57 4.37 -1.84 7.04
CA VAL A 57 4.04 -0.78 6.08
C VAL A 57 2.68 -1.07 5.49
N ALA A 58 1.82 -0.06 5.46
CA ALA A 58 0.52 -0.10 4.81
C ALA A 58 0.62 0.67 3.50
N LEU A 59 0.29 0.01 2.40
CA LEU A 59 0.21 0.60 1.07
C LEU A 59 -1.24 0.90 0.74
N VAL A 60 -1.52 2.14 0.36
CA VAL A 60 -2.83 2.49 -0.20
C VAL A 60 -2.76 2.24 -1.69
N ILE A 61 -3.59 1.32 -2.19
CA ILE A 61 -3.59 0.90 -3.59
C ILE A 61 -4.99 1.01 -4.18
N HIS A 62 -5.08 1.16 -5.49
CA HIS A 62 -6.34 0.99 -6.20
C HIS A 62 -6.83 -0.46 -6.10
N ASN A 63 -8.14 -0.64 -5.93
CA ASN A 63 -8.76 -1.97 -5.84
C ASN A 63 -8.43 -2.86 -7.05
N ASP A 64 -8.43 -2.27 -8.25
CA ASP A 64 -8.13 -2.98 -9.50
C ASP A 64 -6.69 -3.51 -9.54
N TYR A 65 -5.77 -2.92 -8.77
CA TYR A 65 -4.36 -3.32 -8.71
C TYR A 65 -4.08 -4.39 -7.64
N GLU A 66 -5.03 -4.65 -6.74
CA GLU A 66 -4.83 -5.56 -5.60
C GLU A 66 -4.40 -6.96 -6.03
N ILE A 67 -5.10 -7.54 -7.00
CA ILE A 67 -4.86 -8.92 -7.46
C ILE A 67 -3.46 -9.03 -8.07
N GLU A 68 -3.08 -8.09 -8.94
CA GLU A 68 -1.76 -8.06 -9.58
C GLU A 68 -0.66 -7.90 -8.53
N LEU A 69 -0.81 -6.96 -7.61
CA LEU A 69 0.18 -6.72 -6.56
C LEU A 69 0.36 -7.94 -5.65
N ARG A 70 -0.74 -8.59 -5.23
CA ARG A 70 -0.67 -9.81 -4.40
C ARG A 70 0.05 -10.95 -5.13
N LEU A 71 -0.19 -11.12 -6.43
CA LEU A 71 0.50 -12.14 -7.25
C LEU A 71 2.01 -11.84 -7.34
N LEU A 72 2.40 -10.58 -7.55
CA LEU A 72 3.80 -10.16 -7.56
C LEU A 72 4.47 -10.41 -6.20
N LEU A 73 3.84 -9.99 -5.10
CA LEU A 73 4.38 -10.20 -3.76
C LEU A 73 4.53 -11.68 -3.42
N LYS A 74 3.53 -12.51 -3.77
CA LYS A 74 3.60 -13.97 -3.62
C LYS A 74 4.75 -14.58 -4.43
N LYS A 75 4.98 -14.11 -5.66
CA LYS A 75 6.11 -14.55 -6.50
C LYS A 75 7.46 -14.29 -5.83
N PHE A 76 7.59 -13.18 -5.10
CA PHE A 76 8.81 -12.84 -4.35
C PHE A 76 8.83 -13.38 -2.92
N GLY A 77 7.84 -14.17 -2.51
CA GLY A 77 7.74 -14.71 -1.15
C GLY A 77 7.50 -13.66 -0.07
N ILE A 78 6.99 -12.48 -0.44
CA ILE A 78 6.67 -11.41 0.50
C ILE A 78 5.27 -11.68 1.06
N PRO A 79 5.13 -11.95 2.37
CA PRO A 79 3.82 -12.17 2.97
C PRO A 79 3.01 -10.88 3.00
N VAL A 80 1.70 -11.01 2.86
CA VAL A 80 0.73 -9.93 3.07
C VAL A 80 0.03 -10.20 4.39
N GLN A 81 -0.15 -9.17 5.21
CA GLN A 81 -0.84 -9.27 6.48
C GLN A 81 -2.28 -8.80 6.34
N ASP A 82 -3.20 -9.74 6.11
CA ASP A 82 -4.62 -9.44 5.91
C ASP A 82 -5.37 -9.18 7.23
N ASP A 83 -4.89 -9.73 8.35
CA ASP A 83 -5.56 -9.62 9.66
C ASP A 83 -5.25 -8.31 10.41
N TYR A 84 -4.53 -7.35 9.79
CA TYR A 84 -4.12 -6.12 10.45
C TYR A 84 -5.19 -5.03 10.30
N ASP A 85 -5.96 -4.79 11.35
CA ASP A 85 -6.92 -3.68 11.40
C ASP A 85 -6.21 -2.33 11.60
N LEU A 86 -5.98 -1.62 10.49
CA LEU A 86 -5.35 -0.30 10.50
C LEU A 86 -6.14 0.76 11.27
N LEU A 87 -7.45 0.60 11.39
CA LEU A 87 -8.33 1.55 12.07
C LEU A 87 -8.63 1.14 13.51
N GLY A 88 -8.06 0.02 13.96
CA GLY A 88 -8.21 -0.47 15.31
C GLY A 88 -7.69 0.55 16.33
N PRO A 89 -8.40 0.76 17.45
CA PRO A 89 -8.04 1.77 18.45
C PRO A 89 -6.66 1.53 19.07
N SER A 90 -6.19 0.29 19.12
CA SER A 90 -4.86 -0.10 19.60
C SER A 90 -3.73 0.22 18.61
N ASN A 91 -4.03 0.41 17.32
CA ASN A 91 -3.06 0.71 16.27
C ASN A 91 -2.92 2.22 16.02
N LEU A 92 -3.91 3.01 16.43
CA LEU A 92 -3.81 4.46 16.55
C LEU A 92 -2.93 4.79 17.76
N ARG A 93 -1.61 4.83 17.55
CA ARG A 93 -0.63 5.37 18.51
C ARG A 93 -0.86 6.88 18.69
N ASN A 94 -1.91 7.23 19.42
CA ASN A 94 -2.20 8.58 19.79
C ASN A 94 -1.47 8.89 21.10
N PRO A 95 -0.48 9.80 21.12
CA PRO A 95 0.29 10.12 22.31
C PRO A 95 -0.57 10.69 23.46
N ASN A 96 -1.80 11.12 23.18
CA ASN A 96 -2.77 11.56 24.19
C ASN A 96 -3.55 10.41 24.84
N TYR A 97 -3.33 9.16 24.40
CA TYR A 97 -4.02 7.96 24.89
C TYR A 97 -3.04 6.90 25.42
N ASP A 98 -1.74 7.21 25.50
CA ASP A 98 -0.78 6.43 26.28
C ASP A 98 -0.97 6.85 27.76
N ASN A 99 -1.51 5.94 28.58
CA ASN A 99 -1.59 6.08 30.04
C ASN A 99 -0.27 5.64 30.70
#